data_AF-A0A379TGZ4-F1
#
_entry.id   AF-A0A379TGZ4-F1
#
_cell.length_a   1.000
_cell.length_b   1.000
_cell.length_c   1.000
_cell.angle_alpha   90.00
_cell.angle_beta   90.00
_cell.angle_gamma   90.00
#
_symmetry.space_group_name_H-M   'P 1'
#
loop_
_entity.id
_entity.type
_entity.pdbx_description
1 polymer ?
#
loop_
_entity_poly.entity_id
_entity_poly.type
_entity_poly.pdbx_seq_one_letter_code
_entity_poly.pdbx_strand_id
1 'polypeptide(L)'
;MLVDRGCRLTVVPAQTSADEVLKMNPDGIFLSNGPGDPAPCDYAIHAIQKFLETEIPLFGICLGHQLLALASGAKTVKMKFGHHGGNHPVKRYGPKRG
;
A
#
# COMPACT_ATOMS: atom_id res chain seq x y z
N MET A 1 4.26 -6.36 -14.48
CA MET A 1 2.99 -6.89 -13.91
C MET A 1 1.81 -5.93 -14.00
N LEU A 2 1.93 -4.66 -13.56
CA LEU A 2 0.83 -3.68 -13.69
C LEU A 2 0.65 -3.21 -15.14
N VAL A 3 1.75 -2.83 -15.82
CA VAL A 3 1.71 -2.45 -17.25
C VAL A 3 1.16 -3.59 -18.12
N ASP A 4 1.55 -4.83 -17.85
CA ASP A 4 1.04 -6.02 -18.55
C ASP A 4 -0.48 -6.23 -18.39
N ARG A 5 -1.10 -5.58 -17.40
CA ARG A 5 -2.56 -5.57 -17.18
C ARG A 5 -3.24 -4.33 -17.75
N GLY A 6 -2.52 -3.54 -18.56
CA GLY A 6 -3.02 -2.33 -19.20
C GLY A 6 -2.93 -1.07 -18.34
N CYS A 7 -2.26 -1.11 -17.17
CA CYS A 7 -2.12 0.09 -16.34
C CYS A 7 -1.04 1.03 -16.90
N ARG A 8 -1.42 2.27 -17.21
CA ARG A 8 -0.45 3.38 -17.37
C ARG A 8 -0.04 3.86 -15.99
N LEU A 9 1.26 3.91 -15.72
CA LEU A 9 1.79 4.26 -14.41
C LEU A 9 2.36 5.67 -14.40
N THR A 10 2.03 6.43 -13.36
CA THR A 10 2.76 7.63 -12.94
C THR A 10 3.40 7.32 -11.60
N VAL A 11 4.73 7.22 -11.56
CA VAL A 11 5.46 7.01 -10.30
C VAL A 11 5.75 8.37 -9.67
N VAL A 12 5.39 8.53 -8.40
CA VAL A 12 5.58 9.76 -7.63
C VAL A 12 6.50 9.52 -6.43
N PRO A 13 7.25 10.53 -5.97
CA PRO A 13 8.00 10.45 -4.72
C PRO A 13 7.14 10.03 -3.52
N ALA A 14 7.77 9.43 -2.50
CA ALA A 14 7.05 8.96 -1.32
C ALA A 14 6.32 10.08 -0.55
N GLN A 15 6.84 11.31 -0.61
CA GLN A 15 6.28 12.48 0.08
C GLN A 15 5.27 13.27 -0.76
N THR A 16 4.92 12.82 -1.97
CA THR A 16 3.90 13.49 -2.78
C THR A 16 2.57 13.52 -2.04
N SER A 17 1.97 14.71 -1.97
CA SER A 17 0.76 14.91 -1.18
C SER A 17 -0.44 14.21 -1.82
N ALA A 18 -1.42 13.82 -1.01
CA ALA A 18 -2.65 13.23 -1.53
C ALA A 18 -3.35 14.16 -2.53
N ASP A 19 -3.36 15.47 -2.27
CA ASP A 19 -4.04 16.44 -3.12
C ASP A 19 -3.39 16.53 -4.51
N GLU A 20 -2.06 16.40 -4.59
CA GLU A 20 -1.33 16.32 -5.86
C GLU A 20 -1.64 15.03 -6.61
N VAL A 21 -1.70 13.89 -5.92
CA VAL A 21 -2.05 12.60 -6.54
C VAL A 21 -3.48 12.61 -7.05
N LEU A 22 -4.44 13.12 -6.27
CA LEU A 22 -5.85 13.19 -6.66
C LEU A 22 -6.06 14.11 -7.87
N LYS A 23 -5.29 15.20 -8.00
CA LYS A 23 -5.30 16.06 -9.20
C LYS A 23 -4.87 15.34 -10.49
N MET A 24 -4.17 14.20 -10.38
CA MET A 24 -3.82 13.38 -11.54
C MET A 24 -5.00 12.53 -12.04
N ASN A 25 -6.16 12.56 -11.36
CA ASN A 25 -7.35 11.77 -11.63
C ASN A 25 -7.02 10.27 -11.84
N PRO A 26 -6.41 9.60 -10.85
CA PRO A 26 -6.01 8.21 -11.02
C PRO A 26 -7.22 7.26 -10.97
N ASP A 27 -7.21 6.23 -11.83
CA ASP A 27 -8.18 5.13 -11.77
C ASP A 27 -7.95 4.20 -10.57
N GLY A 28 -6.76 4.26 -9.96
CA GLY A 28 -6.35 3.47 -8.81
C GLY A 28 -5.01 3.92 -8.27
N ILE A 29 -4.78 3.69 -6.96
CA ILE A 29 -3.56 4.10 -6.27
C ILE A 29 -2.85 2.85 -5.75
N PHE A 30 -1.59 2.69 -6.13
CA PHE A 30 -0.75 1.57 -5.76
C PHE A 30 0.33 1.98 -4.75
N LEU A 31 0.37 1.30 -3.61
CA LEU A 31 1.35 1.51 -2.54
C LEU A 31 2.42 0.42 -2.64
N SER A 32 3.58 0.79 -3.17
CA SER A 32 4.67 -0.16 -3.47
C SER A 32 5.39 -0.67 -2.22
N ASN A 33 6.30 -1.63 -2.41
CA ASN A 33 7.22 -2.09 -1.39
C ASN A 33 8.33 -1.06 -1.10
N GLY A 34 8.95 -1.16 0.07
CA GLY A 34 10.09 -0.31 0.43
C GLY A 34 10.81 -0.85 1.67
N PRO A 35 12.01 -0.33 1.97
CA PRO A 35 12.73 -0.68 3.18
C PRO A 35 12.19 0.08 4.41
N GLY A 36 12.53 -0.41 5.60
CA GLY A 36 12.36 0.33 6.85
C GLY A 36 11.10 0.03 7.63
N ASP A 37 10.93 0.79 8.73
CA ASP A 37 9.74 0.75 9.58
C ASP A 37 8.65 1.66 8.97
N PRO A 38 7.40 1.19 8.78
CA PRO A 38 6.30 2.02 8.31
C PRO A 38 5.79 3.02 9.34
N ALA A 39 5.98 2.77 10.65
CA ALA A 39 5.42 3.60 11.71
C ALA A 39 5.83 5.10 11.64
N PRO A 40 7.10 5.48 11.35
CA PRO A 40 7.49 6.89 11.23
C PRO A 40 7.10 7.56 9.91
N CYS A 41 6.44 6.86 8.98
CA CYS A 41 6.07 7.43 7.69
C CYS A 41 4.75 8.22 7.76
N ASP A 42 4.66 9.18 8.68
CA ASP A 42 3.44 9.96 8.97
C ASP A 42 2.88 10.63 7.72
N TYR A 43 3.75 11.15 6.84
CA TYR A 43 3.36 11.75 5.55
C TYR A 43 2.54 10.78 4.68
N ALA A 44 2.97 9.51 4.61
CA ALA A 44 2.32 8.50 3.80
C ALA A 44 1.03 8.01 4.48
N ILE A 45 1.05 7.84 5.80
CA ILE A 45 -0.13 7.46 6.58
C ILE A 45 -1.24 8.49 6.39
N HIS A 46 -0.93 9.78 6.54
CA HIS A 46 -1.90 10.88 6.33
C HIS A 46 -2.40 10.96 4.89
N ALA A 47 -1.52 10.76 3.90
CA ALA A 47 -1.94 10.73 2.50
C ALA A 47 -2.90 9.55 2.23
N ILE A 48 -2.61 8.37 2.78
CA ILE A 48 -3.45 7.18 2.60
C ILE A 48 -4.79 7.34 3.32
N GLN A 49 -4.83 7.99 4.49
CA GLN A 49 -6.08 8.35 5.16
C GLN A 49 -6.99 9.19 4.27
N LYS A 50 -6.44 10.21 3.59
CA LYS A 50 -7.19 10.98 2.60
C LYS A 50 -7.66 10.13 1.42
N PHE A 51 -6.83 9.20 0.93
CA PHE A 51 -7.26 8.30 -0.15
C PHE A 51 -8.40 7.37 0.27
N LEU A 52 -8.40 6.92 1.53
CA LEU A 52 -9.47 6.08 2.11
C LEU A 52 -10.82 6.81 2.23
N GLU A 53 -10.84 8.14 2.18
CA GLU A 53 -12.07 8.95 2.11
C GLU A 53 -12.68 8.99 0.69
N THR A 54 -11.99 8.43 -0.31
CA THR A 54 -12.43 8.37 -1.70
C THR A 54 -12.87 6.96 -2.09
N GLU A 55 -13.54 6.84 -3.24
CA GLU A 55 -13.89 5.55 -3.85
C GLU A 55 -12.78 5.00 -4.77
N ILE A 56 -11.59 5.64 -4.81
CA ILE A 56 -10.49 5.21 -5.68
C ILE A 56 -9.87 3.92 -5.11
N PRO A 57 -9.76 2.84 -5.91
CA PRO A 57 -9.18 1.58 -5.44
C PRO A 57 -7.75 1.73 -4.95
N LEU A 58 -7.47 1.21 -3.75
CA LEU A 58 -6.13 1.15 -3.15
C LEU A 58 -5.59 -0.29 -3.17
N PHE A 59 -4.32 -0.45 -3.55
CA PHE A 59 -3.63 -1.74 -3.46
C PHE A 59 -2.22 -1.57 -2.90
N GLY A 60 -1.94 -2.19 -1.76
CA GLY A 60 -0.65 -2.12 -1.08
C GLY A 60 0.12 -3.44 -1.03
N ILE A 61 1.42 -3.40 -1.30
CA ILE A 61 2.33 -4.56 -1.23
C ILE A 61 3.45 -4.30 -0.23
N CYS A 62 3.73 -5.28 0.65
CA CYS A 62 4.81 -5.23 1.64
C CYS A 62 4.71 -3.97 2.53
N LEU A 63 5.60 -2.98 2.36
CA LEU A 63 5.51 -1.71 3.08
C LEU A 63 4.17 -1.00 2.83
N GLY A 64 3.68 -0.98 1.59
CA GLY A 64 2.37 -0.41 1.27
C GLY A 64 1.20 -1.12 1.96
N HIS A 65 1.30 -2.43 2.20
CA HIS A 65 0.29 -3.16 2.99
C HIS A 65 0.29 -2.71 4.46
N GLN A 66 1.47 -2.50 5.04
CA GLN A 66 1.60 -2.04 6.42
C GLN A 66 1.11 -0.60 6.59
N LEU A 67 1.46 0.30 5.67
CA LEU A 67 1.01 1.69 5.68
C LEU A 67 -0.52 1.80 5.55
N LEU A 68 -1.12 0.99 4.68
CA LEU A 68 -2.58 0.91 4.56
C LEU A 68 -3.21 0.44 5.88
N ALA A 69 -2.65 -0.58 6.52
CA ALA A 69 -3.14 -1.06 7.82
C ALA A 69 -3.04 0.03 8.91
N LEU A 70 -1.93 0.76 8.97
CA LEU A 70 -1.74 1.88 9.91
C LEU A 70 -2.74 3.01 9.65
N ALA A 71 -2.93 3.40 8.39
CA ALA A 71 -3.92 4.42 8.00
C ALA A 71 -5.35 4.01 8.38
N SER A 72 -5.66 2.71 8.36
CA SER A 72 -6.93 2.14 8.84
C SER A 72 -7.00 1.94 10.36
N GLY A 73 -6.02 2.41 11.14
CA GLY A 73 -6.04 2.36 12.61
C GLY A 73 -5.46 1.08 13.24
N ALA A 74 -4.85 0.19 12.45
CA ALA A 74 -4.12 -0.96 12.98
C ALA A 74 -2.76 -0.56 13.58
N LYS A 75 -2.02 -1.53 14.11
CA LYS A 75 -0.67 -1.35 14.66
C LYS A 75 0.33 -2.28 13.98
N THR A 76 1.56 -1.81 13.83
CA THR A 76 2.68 -2.63 13.34
C THR A 76 3.58 -3.05 14.50
N VAL A 77 4.28 -4.17 14.31
CA VAL A 77 5.28 -4.66 15.26
C VAL A 77 6.52 -5.11 14.50
N LYS A 78 7.70 -4.87 15.09
CA LYS A 78 8.96 -5.35 14.53
C LYS A 78 9.12 -6.84 14.83
N MET A 79 9.22 -7.65 13.79
CA MET A 79 9.49 -9.08 13.93
C MET A 79 10.94 -9.35 14.35
N LYS A 80 11.19 -10.46 15.05
CA LYS A 80 12.53 -10.85 15.50
C LYS A 80 13.51 -11.09 14.35
N PHE A 81 13.06 -11.78 13.29
CA PHE A 81 13.89 -12.13 12.12
C PHE A 81 13.22 -11.82 10.76
N GLY A 82 11.98 -11.35 10.77
CA GLY A 82 11.18 -11.13 9.56
C GLY A 82 10.94 -12.40 8.74
N HIS A 83 10.41 -12.24 7.52
CA HIS A 83 10.22 -13.32 6.56
C HIS A 83 11.01 -13.00 5.28
N HIS A 84 12.06 -13.76 5.01
CA HIS A 84 12.97 -13.57 3.88
C HIS A 84 13.19 -14.93 3.20
N GLY A 85 12.59 -15.14 2.02
CA GLY A 85 12.67 -16.41 1.30
C GLY A 85 11.57 -16.55 0.24
N GLY A 86 11.67 -17.58 -0.60
CA GLY A 86 10.75 -17.82 -1.72
C GLY A 86 9.73 -18.95 -1.49
N ASN A 87 9.71 -19.55 -0.30
CA ASN A 87 8.92 -20.76 0.01
C ASN A 87 7.99 -20.58 1.23
N HIS A 88 7.65 -19.33 1.58
CA HIS A 88 6.78 -19.05 2.73
C HIS A 88 5.31 -19.28 2.37
N PRO A 89 4.62 -20.28 2.96
CA PRO A 89 3.22 -20.54 2.64
C PRO A 89 2.31 -19.46 3.21
N VAL A 90 1.36 -18.99 2.40
CA VAL A 90 0.31 -18.05 2.81
C VAL A 90 -1.05 -18.65 2.49
N LYS A 91 -1.96 -18.68 3.47
CA LYS A 91 -3.33 -19.17 3.30
C LYS A 91 -4.30 -18.00 3.20
N ARG A 92 -5.14 -17.98 2.17
CA ARG A 92 -6.27 -17.04 2.08
C ARG A 92 -7.37 -17.46 3.05
N TYR A 93 -7.69 -16.60 3.99
CA TYR A 93 -8.86 -16.75 4.86
C TYR A 93 -10.01 -15.93 4.26
N GLY A 94 -11.21 -16.51 4.20
CA GLY A 94 -12.40 -15.92 3.55
C GLY A 94 -13.12 -16.90 2.62
N PRO A 95 -14.24 -16.50 2.00
CA PRO A 95 -15.01 -17.37 1.11
C PRO A 95 -14.13 -17.88 -0.03
N LYS A 96 -14.19 -19.18 -0.30
CA LYS A 96 -13.56 -19.76 -1.50
C LYS A 96 -14.18 -19.04 -2.71
N ARG A 97 -13.35 -18.38 -3.52
CA ARG A 97 -13.76 -18.04 -4.88
C ARG A 97 -13.67 -19.34 -5.66
N GLY A 98 -14.81 -19.75 -6.24
CA GLY A 98 -14.87 -20.85 -7.20
C GLY A 98 -14.14 -20.49 -8.48
#